data_AF-A0A943GG73-F1
#
_entry.id   AF-A0A943GG73-F1
#
_cell.length_a   1.000
_cell.length_b   1.000
_cell.length_c   1.000
_cell.angle_alpha   90.00
_cell.angle_beta   90.00
_cell.angle_gamma   90.00
#
_symmetry.space_group_name_H-M   'P 1'
#
loop_
_entity.id
_entity.type
_entity.pdbx_description
1 polymer ?
#
loop_
_entity_poly.entity_id
_entity_poly.type
_entity_poly.pdbx_seq_one_letter_code
_entity_poly.pdbx_strand_id
1 'polypeptide(L)'
;CAAYGGIPAAHGSVTGAMGVRDFFQSAGIQTPVVNIPGCPPHPDWIVGTLLVALDFIKQKGLADGLAEVLPLLDDDGRPTPFYGANTHENCPYLYLFDEGTMAEVITDKNGCRYDLGCKGPNSMCDSPTRRWNGKVNWCIENAVCIGCVQPDFPDGQSPFYES
;
A
#
# COMPACT_ATOMS: atom_id res chain seq x y z
N CYS A 1 -5.45 -2.08 8.37
CA CYS A 1 -5.60 -2.34 9.82
C CYS A 1 -4.65 -3.42 10.31
N ALA A 2 -4.84 -4.70 9.94
CA ALA A 2 -4.02 -5.79 10.50
C ALA A 2 -2.49 -5.58 10.37
N ALA A 3 -2.01 -5.01 9.27
CA ALA A 3 -0.58 -4.76 9.09
C ALA A 3 -0.01 -3.73 10.09
N TYR A 4 -0.72 -2.62 10.34
CA TYR A 4 -0.15 -1.41 10.96
C TYR A 4 -1.06 -0.72 12.00
N GLY A 5 -2.15 -1.35 12.43
CA GLY A 5 -3.22 -0.71 13.19
C GLY A 5 -4.22 0.02 12.30
N GLY A 6 -3.78 0.97 11.47
CA GLY A 6 -4.63 1.74 10.56
C GLY A 6 -5.61 2.68 11.29
N ILE A 7 -6.77 2.97 10.67
CA ILE A 7 -7.80 3.87 11.24
C ILE A 7 -8.14 3.55 12.72
N PRO A 8 -8.33 2.29 13.15
CA PRO A 8 -8.59 1.99 14.57
C PRO A 8 -7.48 2.39 15.55
N ALA A 9 -6.24 2.55 15.07
CA ALA A 9 -5.07 2.97 15.85
C ALA A 9 -4.71 4.45 15.63
N ALA A 10 -5.48 5.16 14.81
CA ALA A 10 -5.27 6.57 14.52
C ALA A 10 -5.51 7.46 15.75
N HIS A 11 -5.08 8.71 15.65
CA HIS A 11 -5.25 9.73 16.67
C HIS A 11 -6.71 9.83 17.16
N GLY A 12 -6.90 9.91 18.48
CA GLY A 12 -8.21 9.94 19.13
C GLY A 12 -8.79 8.56 19.47
N SER A 13 -8.19 7.46 19.01
CA SER A 13 -8.56 6.12 19.45
C SER A 13 -8.13 5.84 20.91
N VAL A 14 -8.88 4.97 21.60
CA VAL A 14 -8.65 4.62 23.02
C VAL A 14 -8.63 3.10 23.29
N THR A 15 -8.52 2.30 22.23
CA THR A 15 -8.66 0.83 22.30
C THR A 15 -7.35 0.08 22.41
N GLY A 16 -6.21 0.75 22.18
CA GLY A 16 -4.90 0.11 22.09
C GLY A 16 -4.72 -0.73 20.82
N ALA A 17 -5.39 -0.37 19.72
CA ALA A 17 -5.24 -1.05 18.44
C ALA A 17 -3.79 -0.95 17.92
N MET A 18 -3.28 -2.05 17.37
CA MET A 18 -1.92 -2.15 16.81
C MET A 18 -1.86 -3.17 15.66
N GLY A 19 -0.74 -3.20 14.93
CA GLY A 19 -0.50 -4.19 13.90
C GLY A 19 -0.23 -5.59 14.48
N VAL A 20 -0.47 -6.64 13.68
CA VAL A 20 -0.23 -8.03 14.06
C VAL A 20 1.25 -8.28 14.35
N ARG A 21 2.14 -7.71 13.54
CA ARG A 21 3.60 -7.81 13.74
C ARG A 21 4.03 -7.22 15.08
N ASP A 22 3.51 -6.04 15.42
CA ASP A 22 3.82 -5.36 16.69
C ASP A 22 3.30 -6.14 17.88
N PHE A 23 2.07 -6.68 17.78
CA PHE A 23 1.50 -7.54 18.80
C PHE A 23 2.36 -8.81 19.00
N PHE A 24 2.76 -9.48 17.93
CA PHE A 24 3.61 -10.68 17.99
C PHE A 24 4.94 -10.38 18.69
N GLN A 25 5.58 -9.27 18.34
CA GLN A 25 6.81 -8.83 18.99
C GLN A 25 6.59 -8.57 20.49
N SER A 26 5.53 -7.86 20.86
CA SER A 26 5.21 -7.55 22.27
C SER A 26 4.92 -8.80 23.11
N ALA A 27 4.39 -9.85 22.48
CA ALA A 27 4.01 -11.12 23.11
C ALA A 27 5.11 -12.20 23.02
N GLY A 28 6.26 -11.92 22.38
CA GLY A 28 7.33 -12.89 22.20
C GLY A 28 6.99 -14.03 21.22
N ILE A 29 6.04 -13.81 20.30
CA ILE A 29 5.62 -14.79 19.29
C ILE A 29 6.56 -14.69 18.08
N GLN A 30 7.21 -15.79 17.72
CA GLN A 30 8.21 -15.83 16.64
C GLN A 30 7.65 -16.26 15.28
N THR A 31 6.35 -16.54 15.18
CA THR A 31 5.71 -16.93 13.92
C THR A 31 5.90 -15.82 12.86
N PRO A 32 6.41 -16.14 11.65
CA PRO A 32 6.60 -15.14 10.60
C PRO A 32 5.31 -14.44 10.19
N VAL A 33 5.39 -13.14 9.91
CA VAL A 33 4.27 -12.30 9.48
C VAL A 33 4.60 -11.67 8.13
N VAL A 34 3.66 -11.78 7.17
CA VAL A 34 3.70 -11.09 5.88
C VAL A 34 2.57 -10.07 5.86
N ASN A 35 2.91 -8.80 5.59
CA ASN A 35 1.94 -7.72 5.52
C ASN A 35 1.43 -7.57 4.08
N ILE A 36 0.10 -7.61 3.92
CA ILE A 36 -0.59 -7.31 2.66
C ILE A 36 -1.51 -6.11 2.92
N PRO A 37 -0.95 -4.88 3.03
CA PRO A 37 -1.70 -3.70 3.43
C PRO A 37 -2.55 -3.12 2.29
N GLY A 38 -3.21 -2.00 2.58
CA GLY A 38 -4.22 -1.38 1.73
C GLY A 38 -5.55 -1.25 2.47
N CYS A 39 -6.27 -0.17 2.19
CA CYS A 39 -7.60 0.07 2.76
C CYS A 39 -8.62 0.29 1.64
N PRO A 40 -9.01 -0.77 0.90
CA PRO A 40 -8.62 -2.17 1.05
C PRO A 40 -7.33 -2.56 0.28
N PRO A 41 -6.78 -3.78 0.48
CA PRO A 41 -5.79 -4.35 -0.43
C PRO A 41 -6.45 -4.75 -1.76
N HIS A 42 -5.70 -4.68 -2.87
CA HIS A 42 -6.17 -5.21 -4.14
C HIS A 42 -6.27 -6.75 -4.05
N PRO A 43 -7.30 -7.40 -4.65
CA PRO A 43 -7.44 -8.85 -4.60
C PRO A 43 -6.19 -9.60 -5.10
N ASP A 44 -5.57 -9.12 -6.17
CA ASP A 44 -4.33 -9.69 -6.71
C ASP A 44 -3.16 -9.66 -5.73
N TRP A 45 -3.07 -8.67 -4.84
CA TRP A 45 -2.01 -8.61 -3.83
C TRP A 45 -2.20 -9.73 -2.81
N ILE A 46 -3.45 -9.97 -2.38
CA ILE A 46 -3.79 -11.05 -1.45
C ILE A 46 -3.53 -12.41 -2.10
N VAL A 47 -4.15 -12.67 -3.26
CA VAL A 47 -4.07 -13.95 -3.95
C VAL A 47 -2.65 -14.22 -4.44
N GLY A 48 -1.99 -13.21 -5.01
CA GLY A 48 -0.63 -13.34 -5.50
C GLY A 48 0.38 -13.67 -4.41
N THR A 49 0.25 -13.05 -3.23
CA THR A 49 1.11 -13.38 -2.08
C THR A 49 0.90 -14.83 -1.62
N LEU A 50 -0.36 -15.28 -1.54
CA LEU A 50 -0.68 -16.67 -1.19
C LEU A 50 -0.11 -17.66 -2.21
N LEU A 51 -0.22 -17.36 -3.51
CA LEU A 51 0.31 -18.21 -4.57
C LEU A 51 1.84 -18.31 -4.51
N VAL A 52 2.54 -17.20 -4.29
CA VAL A 52 4.00 -17.20 -4.11
C VAL A 52 4.41 -18.06 -2.92
N ALA A 53 3.75 -17.90 -1.77
CA ALA A 53 4.04 -18.71 -0.59
C ALA A 53 3.77 -20.21 -0.82
N LEU A 54 2.62 -20.55 -1.42
CA LEU A 54 2.26 -21.94 -1.72
C LEU A 54 3.20 -22.59 -2.73
N ASP A 55 3.69 -21.83 -3.72
CA ASP A 55 4.66 -22.33 -4.69
C ASP A 55 5.98 -22.70 -4.01
N PHE A 56 6.53 -21.82 -3.17
CA PHE A 56 7.73 -22.14 -2.38
C PHE A 56 7.51 -23.31 -1.42
N ILE A 57 6.36 -23.37 -0.74
CA ILE A 57 6.02 -24.48 0.16
C ILE A 57 5.92 -25.80 -0.61
N LYS A 58 5.35 -25.80 -1.81
CA LYS A 58 5.26 -26.99 -2.66
C LYS A 58 6.66 -27.48 -3.08
N GLN A 59 7.59 -26.56 -3.35
CA GLN A 59 8.93 -26.89 -3.83
C GLN A 59 9.89 -27.31 -2.70
N LYS A 60 9.79 -26.69 -1.53
CA LYS A 60 10.79 -26.81 -0.45
C LYS A 60 10.22 -27.30 0.89
N GLY A 61 8.91 -27.52 0.99
CA GLY A 61 8.23 -27.84 2.25
C GLY A 61 7.88 -26.58 3.05
N LEU A 62 7.14 -26.73 4.16
CA LEU A 62 6.57 -25.60 4.90
C LEU A 62 7.63 -24.62 5.44
N ALA A 63 8.62 -25.13 6.18
CA ALA A 63 9.60 -24.28 6.86
C ALA A 63 10.51 -23.56 5.85
N ASP A 64 11.17 -24.32 4.97
CA ASP A 64 12.10 -23.76 3.99
C ASP A 64 11.37 -22.92 2.93
N GLY A 65 10.14 -23.31 2.55
CA GLY A 65 9.32 -22.53 1.63
C GLY A 65 8.93 -21.16 2.17
N LEU A 66 8.56 -21.07 3.47
CA LEU A 66 8.30 -19.77 4.10
C LEU A 66 9.57 -18.93 4.24
N ALA A 67 10.73 -19.55 4.46
CA ALA A 67 12.00 -18.84 4.51
C ALA A 67 12.34 -18.12 3.18
N GLU A 68 11.90 -18.64 2.03
CA GLU A 68 12.06 -18.00 0.73
C GLU A 68 11.13 -16.81 0.49
N VAL A 69 10.03 -16.71 1.23
CA VAL A 69 9.13 -15.55 1.15
C VAL A 69 9.76 -14.33 1.80
N LEU A 70 10.56 -14.52 2.86
CA LEU A 70 11.10 -13.42 3.67
C LEU A 70 12.01 -12.45 2.88
N PRO A 71 12.94 -12.92 2.02
CA PRO A 71 13.77 -12.03 1.20
C PRO A 71 12.99 -11.19 0.17
N LEU A 72 11.73 -11.54 -0.10
CA LEU A 72 10.87 -10.80 -1.03
C LEU A 72 10.12 -9.65 -0.34
N LEU A 73 10.22 -9.53 0.98
CA LEU A 73 9.55 -8.49 1.74
C LEU A 73 10.42 -7.24 1.84
N ASP A 74 9.79 -6.06 1.77
CA ASP A 74 10.44 -4.81 2.17
C ASP A 74 10.50 -4.65 3.70
N ASP A 75 11.05 -3.54 4.18
CA ASP A 75 11.23 -3.25 5.61
C ASP A 75 9.87 -3.17 6.37
N ASP A 76 8.79 -2.86 5.66
CA ASP A 76 7.42 -2.84 6.19
C ASP A 76 6.78 -4.25 6.20
N GLY A 77 7.50 -5.28 5.73
CA GLY A 77 7.05 -6.65 5.65
C GLY A 77 6.13 -6.93 4.45
N ARG A 78 6.18 -6.09 3.41
CA ARG A 78 5.30 -6.19 2.23
C ARG A 78 5.98 -6.88 1.05
N PRO A 79 5.31 -7.74 0.28
CA PRO A 79 5.89 -8.34 -0.92
C PRO A 79 6.25 -7.30 -2.00
N THR A 80 7.56 -7.16 -2.26
CA THR A 80 8.11 -6.22 -3.24
C THR A 80 7.56 -6.35 -4.67
N PRO A 81 7.07 -7.51 -5.16
CA PRO A 81 6.41 -7.55 -6.47
C PRO A 81 5.15 -6.68 -6.59
N PHE A 82 4.48 -6.34 -5.47
CA PHE A 82 3.27 -5.51 -5.45
C PHE A 82 3.51 -4.12 -4.84
N TYR A 83 4.43 -4.04 -3.88
CA TYR A 83 4.71 -2.83 -3.08
C TYR A 83 6.11 -2.27 -3.30
N GLY A 84 6.93 -2.81 -4.21
CA GLY A 84 8.30 -2.34 -4.46
C GLY A 84 8.41 -1.15 -5.40
N ALA A 85 7.32 -0.79 -6.09
CA ALA A 85 7.29 0.33 -7.03
C ALA A 85 6.56 1.54 -6.41
N ASN A 86 7.17 2.72 -6.53
CA ASN A 86 6.54 3.96 -6.12
C ASN A 86 5.39 4.34 -7.07
N THR A 87 4.27 4.78 -6.50
CA THR A 87 3.05 5.14 -7.24
C THR A 87 3.24 6.37 -8.12
N HIS A 88 4.00 7.37 -7.68
CA HIS A 88 4.26 8.60 -8.44
C HIS A 88 5.25 8.39 -9.58
N GLU A 89 6.35 7.67 -9.34
CA GLU A 89 7.36 7.35 -10.38
C GLU A 89 6.77 6.53 -11.55
N ASN A 90 5.67 5.83 -11.32
CA ASN A 90 4.95 5.06 -12.33
C ASN A 90 3.63 5.70 -12.76
N CYS A 91 3.38 6.95 -12.35
CA CYS A 91 2.13 7.66 -12.62
C CYS A 91 2.07 8.15 -14.07
N PRO A 92 0.96 7.96 -14.81
CA PRO A 92 0.81 8.50 -16.15
C PRO A 92 0.78 10.04 -16.19
N TYR A 93 0.56 10.69 -15.06
CA TYR A 93 0.55 12.15 -14.92
C TYR A 93 1.88 12.73 -14.40
N LEU A 94 2.94 11.91 -14.31
CA LEU A 94 4.25 12.36 -13.81
C LEU A 94 4.80 13.55 -14.62
N TYR A 95 4.69 13.51 -15.95
CA TYR A 95 5.14 14.63 -16.80
C TYR A 95 4.41 15.95 -16.49
N LEU A 96 3.13 15.89 -16.12
CA LEU A 96 2.36 17.09 -15.74
C LEU A 96 2.83 17.65 -14.39
N PHE A 97 3.24 16.76 -13.47
CA PHE A 97 3.87 17.17 -12.22
C PHE A 97 5.19 17.91 -12.49
N ASP A 98 6.05 17.34 -13.34
CA ASP A 98 7.36 17.91 -13.69
C ASP A 98 7.23 19.27 -14.41
N GLU A 99 6.18 19.44 -15.20
CA GLU A 99 5.86 20.69 -15.91
C GLU A 99 5.14 21.73 -15.02
N GLY A 100 4.72 21.35 -13.80
CA GLY A 100 3.93 22.23 -12.91
C GLY A 100 2.47 22.42 -13.33
N THR A 101 1.94 21.56 -14.21
CA THR A 101 0.54 21.60 -14.65
C THR A 101 -0.34 20.85 -13.65
N MET A 102 -0.93 21.60 -12.71
CA MET A 102 -1.76 21.04 -11.62
C MET A 102 -3.25 21.21 -11.89
N ALA A 103 -4.05 20.24 -11.48
CA ALA A 103 -5.51 20.32 -11.55
C ALA A 103 -6.05 21.16 -10.38
N GLU A 104 -6.88 22.16 -10.67
CA GLU A 104 -7.50 23.02 -9.64
C GLU A 104 -8.74 22.38 -9.00
N VAL A 105 -9.38 21.43 -9.70
CA VAL A 105 -10.58 20.72 -9.25
C VAL A 105 -10.50 19.24 -9.59
N ILE A 106 -11.12 18.38 -8.77
CA ILE A 106 -11.08 16.91 -8.94
C ILE A 106 -11.58 16.44 -10.31
N THR A 107 -12.52 17.18 -10.91
CA THR A 107 -13.10 16.84 -12.22
C THR A 107 -12.17 17.15 -13.39
N ASP A 108 -11.15 17.99 -13.20
CA ASP A 108 -10.11 18.19 -14.22
C ASP A 108 -9.17 16.98 -14.25
N LYS A 109 -9.15 16.30 -15.38
CA LYS A 109 -8.32 15.11 -15.60
C LYS A 109 -7.02 15.41 -16.34
N ASN A 110 -6.83 16.66 -16.79
CA ASN A 110 -5.70 17.09 -17.61
C ASN A 110 -4.52 17.62 -16.78
N GLY A 111 -4.69 17.88 -15.49
CA GLY A 111 -3.62 18.32 -14.57
C GLY A 111 -3.20 17.25 -13.57
N CYS A 112 -1.99 17.36 -13.02
CA CYS A 112 -1.55 16.51 -11.91
C CYS A 112 -2.38 16.78 -10.64
N ARG A 113 -2.58 15.75 -9.81
CA ARG A 113 -3.44 15.79 -8.61
C ARG A 113 -2.70 16.22 -7.34
N TYR A 114 -1.45 16.66 -7.45
CA TYR A 114 -0.61 16.93 -6.29
C TYR A 114 -1.21 18.02 -5.38
N ASP A 115 -1.59 19.17 -5.94
CA ASP A 115 -2.19 20.28 -5.19
C ASP A 115 -3.58 19.95 -4.62
N LEU A 116 -4.26 18.93 -5.17
CA LEU A 116 -5.50 18.38 -4.62
C LEU A 116 -5.25 17.42 -3.44
N GLY A 117 -4.00 17.21 -3.04
CA GLY A 117 -3.59 16.40 -1.89
C GLY A 117 -3.13 14.98 -2.22
N CYS A 118 -2.82 14.67 -3.48
CA CYS A 118 -2.39 13.33 -3.87
C CYS A 118 -1.11 12.87 -3.18
N LYS A 119 -1.22 11.81 -2.37
CA LYS A 119 -0.11 11.19 -1.64
C LYS A 119 0.66 10.14 -2.45
N GLY A 120 0.50 10.16 -3.78
CA GLY A 120 1.24 9.28 -4.71
C GLY A 120 2.75 9.26 -4.49
N PRO A 121 3.43 10.42 -4.27
CA PRO A 121 4.88 10.47 -4.06
C PRO A 121 5.38 9.63 -2.87
N ASN A 122 4.57 9.48 -1.82
CA ASN A 122 4.91 8.72 -0.62
C ASN A 122 4.22 7.35 -0.58
N SER A 123 3.63 6.89 -1.70
CA SER A 123 2.88 5.63 -1.76
C SER A 123 3.61 4.58 -2.59
N MET A 124 3.68 3.37 -2.06
CA MET A 124 4.37 2.21 -2.64
C MET A 124 3.35 1.12 -3.01
N CYS A 125 2.77 1.21 -4.21
CA CYS A 125 1.93 0.15 -4.77
C CYS A 125 1.84 0.23 -6.29
N ASP A 126 1.52 -0.91 -6.92
CA ASP A 126 1.39 -1.07 -8.36
C ASP A 126 0.05 -0.57 -8.96
N SER A 127 -0.75 0.18 -8.20
CA SER A 127 -2.06 0.69 -8.67
C SER A 127 -1.99 1.49 -9.99
N PRO A 128 -0.93 2.28 -10.30
CA PRO A 128 -0.86 2.99 -11.59
C PRO A 128 -0.94 2.06 -12.81
N THR A 129 -0.39 0.85 -12.71
CA THR A 129 -0.34 -0.12 -13.81
C THR A 129 -1.45 -1.16 -13.71
N ARG A 130 -1.71 -1.68 -12.50
CA ARG A 130 -2.73 -2.71 -12.25
C ARG A 130 -4.15 -2.17 -12.36
N ARG A 131 -4.38 -0.92 -11.92
CA ARG A 131 -5.69 -0.30 -11.71
C ARG A 131 -6.55 -1.11 -10.72
N TRP A 132 -7.85 -0.83 -10.67
CA TRP A 132 -8.81 -1.43 -9.73
C TRP A 132 -10.08 -1.93 -10.45
N ASN A 133 -10.73 -2.92 -9.86
CA ASN A 133 -12.05 -3.46 -10.24
C ASN A 133 -12.16 -3.87 -11.73
N GLY A 134 -11.29 -4.78 -12.19
CA GLY A 134 -11.27 -5.16 -13.61
C GLY A 134 -10.66 -4.07 -14.50
N LYS A 135 -9.76 -3.26 -13.91
CA LYS A 135 -9.03 -2.16 -14.55
C LYS A 135 -9.88 -0.99 -15.03
N VAL A 136 -11.14 -0.92 -14.59
CA VAL A 136 -12.09 0.12 -15.03
C VAL A 136 -11.72 1.50 -14.51
N ASN A 137 -11.06 1.60 -13.35
CA ASN A 137 -10.60 2.86 -12.78
C ASN A 137 -9.47 2.64 -11.77
N TRP A 138 -8.92 3.72 -11.21
CA TRP A 138 -8.03 3.72 -10.06
C TRP A 138 -8.06 5.09 -9.36
N CYS A 139 -7.44 5.19 -8.18
CA CYS A 139 -7.64 6.33 -7.28
C CYS A 139 -7.27 7.68 -7.89
N ILE A 140 -6.11 7.82 -8.54
CA ILE A 140 -5.63 9.13 -9.06
C ILE A 140 -6.37 9.54 -10.34
N GLU A 141 -6.81 8.58 -11.16
CA GLU A 141 -7.69 8.89 -12.30
C GLU A 141 -9.01 9.46 -11.79
N ASN A 142 -9.61 8.82 -10.78
CA ASN A 142 -10.90 9.22 -10.25
C ASN A 142 -10.85 10.48 -9.37
N ALA A 143 -9.89 10.57 -8.45
CA ALA A 143 -9.70 11.62 -7.47
C ALA A 143 -8.22 11.75 -7.09
N VAL A 144 -7.81 11.36 -5.88
CA VAL A 144 -6.43 11.44 -5.38
C VAL A 144 -6.01 10.12 -4.74
N CYS A 145 -4.70 9.85 -4.67
CA CYS A 145 -4.17 8.79 -3.81
C CYS A 145 -4.12 9.28 -2.38
N ILE A 146 -4.53 8.44 -1.42
CA ILE A 146 -4.51 8.74 0.02
C ILE A 146 -3.46 7.92 0.78
N GLY A 147 -2.54 7.26 0.07
CA GLY A 147 -1.46 6.48 0.69
C GLY A 147 -1.92 5.28 1.51
N CYS A 148 -3.05 4.63 1.16
CA CYS A 148 -3.71 3.63 2.02
C CYS A 148 -2.91 2.34 2.30
N VAL A 149 -1.77 2.15 1.64
CA VAL A 149 -0.84 1.03 1.82
C VAL A 149 0.34 1.38 2.74
N GLN A 150 0.47 2.63 3.17
CA GLN A 150 1.57 3.10 4.02
C GLN A 150 1.32 2.80 5.51
N PRO A 151 2.38 2.57 6.30
CA PRO A 151 2.27 2.32 7.75
C PRO A 151 1.60 3.45 8.54
N ASP A 152 1.80 4.69 8.12
CA ASP A 152 1.30 5.89 8.78
C ASP A 152 -0.13 6.28 8.37
N PHE A 153 -0.78 5.52 7.48
CA PHE A 153 -2.18 5.76 7.13
C PHE A 153 -3.12 5.47 8.32
N PRO A 154 -4.04 6.38 8.69
CA PRO A 154 -4.42 7.59 7.95
C PRO A 154 -3.69 8.87 8.36
N ASP A 155 -3.12 8.94 9.56
CA ASP A 155 -2.70 10.22 10.17
C ASP A 155 -1.55 10.88 9.42
N GLY A 156 -0.50 10.14 9.05
CA GLY A 156 0.63 10.68 8.28
C GLY A 156 0.30 10.98 6.81
N GLN A 157 -0.85 10.48 6.35
CA GLN A 157 -1.39 10.75 5.02
C GLN A 157 -2.48 11.83 5.04
N SER A 158 -2.81 12.34 6.23
CA SER A 158 -3.82 13.39 6.43
C SER A 158 -3.14 14.73 6.65
N PRO A 159 -3.78 15.84 6.28
CA PRO A 159 -5.07 15.94 5.58
C PRO A 159 -5.01 15.47 4.11
N PHE A 160 -6.09 14.81 3.66
CA PHE A 160 -6.11 14.12 2.36
C PHE A 160 -6.27 15.05 1.15
N TYR A 161 -6.82 16.25 1.34
CA TYR A 161 -7.24 17.13 0.24
C TYR A 161 -6.50 18.47 0.23
N GLU A 162 -5.27 18.46 0.72
CA GLU A 162 -4.29 19.54 0.63
C GLU A 162 -2.88 18.94 0.55
N SER A 163 -1.95 19.68 -0.06
CA SER A 163 -0.55 19.27 -0.27
C SER A 163 0.37 19.56 0.90
#